data_AF-A0A5C8EY84-F1
#
_entry.id   AF-A0A5C8EY84-F1
#
_cell.length_a   1.000
_cell.length_b   1.000
_cell.length_c   1.000
_cell.angle_alpha   90.00
_cell.angle_beta   90.00
_cell.angle_gamma   90.00
#
_symmetry.space_group_name_H-M   'P 1'
#
loop_
_entity.id
_entity.type
_entity.pdbx_description
1 polymer ?
#
loop_
_entity_poly.entity_id
_entity_poly.type
_entity_poly.pdbx_seq_one_letter_code
_entity_poly.pdbx_strand_id
1 'polypeptide(L)'
;MDDEFILNNDNLINYSIRHDIFDNIEFIVLSIETDNGFFKYKIFRDTREPDLEIIETHLNEVFNGLRNLNINQLQIYYWDIRNYLFVRSYYNKGEMGKQYTAHKLPMDILDTLAISLRNFFKFF
;
A
#
# COMPACT_ATOMS: atom_id res chain seq x y z
N MET A 1 -6.71 14.41 -9.18
CA MET A 1 -6.68 13.18 -10.00
C MET A 1 -6.45 12.09 -8.99
N ASP A 2 -7.44 11.23 -8.79
CA ASP A 2 -7.36 10.17 -7.79
C ASP A 2 -6.33 9.14 -8.26
N ASP A 3 -5.42 8.72 -7.36
CA ASP A 3 -4.46 7.68 -7.68
C ASP A 3 -5.13 6.31 -7.53
N GLU A 4 -5.43 5.68 -8.66
CA GLU A 4 -5.90 4.31 -8.71
C GLU A 4 -4.86 3.42 -9.39
N PHE A 5 -4.51 2.31 -8.77
CA PHE A 5 -3.67 1.30 -9.42
C PHE A 5 -4.07 -0.11 -9.00
N ILE A 6 -3.79 -1.02 -9.91
CA ILE A 6 -4.06 -2.43 -9.78
C ILE A 6 -2.73 -3.15 -9.57
N LEU A 7 -2.64 -3.93 -8.49
CA LEU A 7 -1.52 -4.81 -8.20
C LEU A 7 -1.90 -6.25 -8.48
N ASN A 8 -0.98 -6.99 -9.07
CA ASN A 8 -0.97 -8.44 -9.18
C ASN A 8 0.44 -8.94 -8.86
N ASN A 9 0.66 -10.26 -8.92
CA ASN A 9 1.97 -10.81 -8.60
C ASN A 9 3.06 -10.43 -9.62
N ASP A 10 2.68 -10.04 -10.83
CA ASP A 10 3.64 -9.71 -11.91
C ASP A 10 4.16 -8.27 -11.79
N ASN A 11 3.34 -7.35 -11.28
CA ASN A 11 3.68 -5.93 -11.19
C ASN A 11 4.06 -5.46 -9.77
N LEU A 12 3.78 -6.24 -8.72
CA LEU A 12 4.24 -5.97 -7.37
C LEU A 12 5.71 -6.41 -7.21
N ILE A 13 6.62 -5.45 -7.17
CA ILE A 13 8.05 -5.72 -6.91
C ILE A 13 8.25 -5.96 -5.41
N ASN A 14 7.83 -5.01 -4.59
CA ASN A 14 8.03 -5.07 -3.15
C ASN A 14 6.97 -4.28 -2.38
N TYR A 15 6.84 -4.58 -1.08
CA TYR A 15 6.08 -3.75 -0.16
C TYR A 15 6.71 -3.79 1.23
N SER A 16 6.42 -2.78 2.03
CA SER A 16 6.76 -2.75 3.44
C SER A 16 5.60 -2.17 4.24
N ILE A 17 5.27 -2.80 5.35
CA ILE A 17 4.31 -2.30 6.32
C ILE A 17 5.10 -2.12 7.61
N ARG A 18 5.06 -0.92 8.20
CA ARG A 18 5.80 -0.61 9.43
C ARG A 18 4.95 0.24 10.36
N HIS A 19 4.84 -0.18 11.61
CA HIS A 19 4.34 0.67 12.69
C HIS A 19 5.38 1.75 13.03
N ASP A 20 4.97 3.01 13.04
CA ASP A 20 5.80 4.16 13.39
C ASP A 20 5.08 5.09 14.38
N ILE A 21 5.85 5.89 15.13
CA ILE A 21 5.34 6.85 16.11
C ILE A 21 6.07 8.18 15.92
N PHE A 22 5.31 9.25 15.70
CA PHE A 22 5.86 10.60 15.58
C PHE A 22 4.95 11.58 16.32
N ASP A 23 5.55 12.41 17.19
CA ASP A 23 4.81 13.43 17.96
C ASP A 23 3.61 12.85 18.73
N ASN A 24 3.80 11.69 19.38
CA ASN A 24 2.76 10.92 20.08
C ASN A 24 1.57 10.48 19.21
N ILE A 25 1.71 10.52 17.89
CA ILE A 25 0.75 9.97 16.94
C ILE A 25 1.32 8.68 16.38
N GLU A 26 0.58 7.58 16.59
CA GLU A 26 0.88 6.27 16.03
C GLU A 26 0.24 6.13 14.65
N PHE A 27 0.97 5.52 13.70
CA PHE A 27 0.47 5.25 12.35
C PHE A 27 1.24 4.10 11.71
N ILE A 28 0.64 3.52 10.68
CA ILE A 28 1.29 2.55 9.80
C ILE A 28 1.87 3.28 8.60
N VAL A 29 3.11 3.01 8.25
CA VAL A 29 3.71 3.37 6.97
C VAL A 29 3.57 2.18 6.03
N LEU A 30 2.75 2.34 5.00
CA LEU A 30 2.64 1.41 3.88
C LEU A 30 3.46 1.95 2.70
N SER A 31 4.47 1.20 2.29
CA SER A 31 5.24 1.47 1.07
C SER A 31 5.01 0.36 0.06
N ILE A 32 4.77 0.71 -1.20
CA ILE A 32 4.49 -0.21 -2.30
C ILE A 32 5.41 0.15 -3.47
N GLU A 33 6.20 -0.81 -3.93
CA GLU A 33 7.08 -0.70 -5.09
C GLU A 33 6.46 -1.53 -6.22
N THR A 34 6.15 -0.88 -7.34
CA THR A 34 5.64 -1.50 -8.56
C THR A 34 6.60 -1.26 -9.71
N ASP A 35 6.37 -1.96 -10.82
CA ASP A 35 7.00 -1.69 -12.11
C ASP A 35 6.85 -0.22 -12.56
N ASN A 36 5.69 0.39 -12.27
CA ASN A 36 5.30 1.71 -12.71
C ASN A 36 5.62 2.84 -11.72
N GLY A 37 6.11 2.51 -10.52
CA GLY A 37 6.50 3.53 -9.55
C GLY A 37 6.51 3.05 -8.11
N PHE A 38 6.47 4.02 -7.20
CA PHE A 38 6.48 3.78 -5.78
C PHE A 38 5.41 4.61 -5.10
N PHE A 39 4.74 4.03 -4.12
CA PHE A 39 3.63 4.65 -3.42
C PHE A 39 3.84 4.50 -1.93
N LYS A 40 3.62 5.57 -1.19
CA LYS A 40 3.86 5.60 0.25
C LYS A 40 2.70 6.29 0.95
N TYR A 41 2.18 5.68 2.00
CA TYR A 41 1.03 6.16 2.75
C TYR A 41 1.29 6.07 4.24
N LYS A 42 0.86 7.09 5.00
CA LYS A 42 0.64 6.98 6.44
C LYS A 42 -0.82 6.61 6.68
N ILE A 43 -1.08 5.55 7.42
CA ILE A 43 -2.41 5.03 7.72
C ILE A 43 -2.65 5.17 9.21
N PHE A 44 -3.79 5.76 9.57
CA PHE A 44 -4.13 6.12 10.94
C PHE A 44 -5.34 5.33 11.40
N ARG A 45 -5.41 5.11 12.72
CA ARG A 45 -6.64 4.65 13.37
C ARG A 45 -7.75 5.69 13.22
N ASP A 46 -8.98 5.22 13.16
CA ASP A 46 -10.16 6.07 13.25
C ASP A 46 -11.27 5.38 14.09
N THR A 47 -12.47 5.95 14.10
CA THR A 47 -13.58 5.40 14.89
C THR A 47 -14.11 4.06 14.36
N ARG A 48 -13.81 3.68 13.12
CA ARG A 48 -14.22 2.41 12.48
C ARG A 48 -13.17 1.32 12.69
N GLU A 49 -11.90 1.70 12.69
CA GLU A 49 -10.75 0.81 12.92
C GLU A 49 -9.83 1.48 13.96
N PRO A 50 -10.15 1.36 15.26
CA PRO A 50 -9.41 2.07 16.32
C PRO A 50 -8.05 1.43 16.63
N ASP A 51 -7.83 0.19 16.17
CA ASP A 51 -6.65 -0.61 16.47
C ASP A 51 -5.73 -0.72 15.26
N LEU A 52 -4.51 -0.17 15.37
CA LEU A 52 -3.51 -0.25 14.32
C LEU A 52 -3.03 -1.68 14.09
N GLU A 53 -3.01 -2.55 15.11
CA GLU A 53 -2.56 -3.94 14.94
C GLU A 53 -3.50 -4.73 14.02
N ILE A 54 -4.81 -4.45 14.09
CA ILE A 54 -5.81 -5.03 13.18
C ILE A 54 -5.60 -4.53 11.75
N ILE A 55 -5.30 -3.23 11.58
CA ILE A 55 -5.01 -2.66 10.26
C ILE A 55 -3.74 -3.30 9.68
N GLU A 56 -2.67 -3.39 10.46
CA GLU A 56 -1.39 -3.99 10.06
C GLU A 56 -1.56 -5.46 9.69
N THR A 57 -2.31 -6.23 10.49
CA THR A 57 -2.61 -7.64 10.23
C THR A 57 -3.33 -7.79 8.90
N HIS A 58 -4.40 -7.03 8.66
CA HIS A 58 -5.14 -7.10 7.40
C HIS A 58 -4.27 -6.71 6.20
N LEU A 59 -3.47 -5.64 6.30
CA LEU A 59 -2.56 -5.24 5.23
C LEU A 59 -1.53 -6.36 4.94
N ASN A 60 -0.96 -6.97 5.97
CA ASN A 60 -0.04 -8.10 5.78
C ASN A 60 -0.73 -9.30 5.13
N GLU A 61 -1.96 -9.63 5.53
CA GLU A 61 -2.73 -10.71 4.92
C GLU A 61 -2.98 -10.50 3.43
N VAL A 62 -3.39 -9.29 3.03
CA VAL A 62 -3.73 -9.03 1.61
C VAL A 62 -2.49 -8.96 0.71
N PHE A 63 -1.40 -8.34 1.17
CA PHE A 63 -0.16 -8.26 0.38
C PHE A 63 0.57 -9.62 0.32
N ASN A 64 0.63 -10.37 1.43
CA ASN A 64 1.14 -11.74 1.40
C ASN A 64 0.24 -12.66 0.57
N GLY A 65 -1.07 -12.48 0.64
CA GLY A 65 -2.04 -13.23 -0.16
C GLY A 65 -1.83 -13.03 -1.66
N LEU A 66 -1.47 -11.81 -2.09
CA LEU A 66 -1.10 -11.53 -3.48
C LEU A 66 0.18 -12.28 -3.89
N ARG A 67 1.23 -12.25 -3.06
CA ARG A 67 2.49 -12.97 -3.32
C ARG A 67 2.34 -14.48 -3.36
N ASN A 68 1.49 -15.03 -2.50
CA ASN A 68 1.23 -16.46 -2.41
C ASN A 68 0.14 -16.95 -3.38
N LEU A 69 -0.30 -16.10 -4.33
CA LEU A 69 -1.32 -16.42 -5.35
C LEU A 69 -2.69 -16.83 -4.77
N ASN A 70 -2.97 -16.47 -3.52
CA ASN A 70 -4.29 -16.64 -2.90
C ASN A 70 -5.24 -15.51 -3.27
N ILE A 71 -4.69 -14.34 -3.61
CA ILE A 71 -5.36 -13.18 -4.14
C ILE A 71 -4.83 -12.96 -5.56
N ASN A 72 -5.74 -12.85 -6.53
CA ASN A 72 -5.37 -12.65 -7.93
C ASN A 72 -4.91 -11.21 -8.17
N GLN A 73 -5.55 -10.27 -7.47
CA GLN A 73 -5.40 -8.85 -7.71
C GLN A 73 -5.74 -8.04 -6.44
N LEU A 74 -4.99 -6.97 -6.21
CA LEU A 74 -5.37 -5.89 -5.30
C LEU A 74 -5.68 -4.63 -6.11
N GLN A 75 -6.75 -3.93 -5.77
CA GLN A 75 -7.01 -2.57 -6.24
C GLN A 75 -6.76 -1.61 -5.08
N ILE A 76 -5.86 -0.67 -5.30
CA ILE A 76 -5.52 0.39 -4.35
C ILE A 76 -6.00 1.71 -4.93
N TYR A 77 -6.85 2.41 -4.19
CA TYR A 77 -7.42 3.69 -4.59
C TYR A 77 -7.25 4.71 -3.47
N TYR A 78 -6.59 5.82 -3.76
CA TYR A 78 -6.41 6.92 -2.82
C TYR A 78 -7.30 8.11 -3.18
N TRP A 79 -8.21 8.45 -2.26
CA TRP A 79 -9.07 9.62 -2.36
C TRP A 79 -8.46 10.78 -1.58
N ASP A 80 -7.79 11.67 -2.31
CA ASP A 80 -7.04 12.81 -1.79
C ASP A 80 -7.90 13.78 -0.96
N ILE A 81 -9.08 14.15 -1.45
CA ILE A 81 -9.99 15.13 -0.80
C ILE A 81 -10.38 14.67 0.61
N ARG A 82 -10.53 13.36 0.81
CA ARG A 82 -10.99 12.78 2.08
C ARG A 82 -9.89 12.08 2.87
N ASN A 83 -8.66 12.03 2.35
CA ASN A 83 -7.56 11.30 2.97
C ASN A 83 -7.95 9.84 3.26
N TYR A 84 -8.48 9.15 2.26
CA TYR A 84 -8.87 7.75 2.39
C TYR A 84 -8.09 6.86 1.43
N LEU A 85 -7.59 5.75 1.96
CA LEU A 85 -7.02 4.66 1.17
C LEU A 85 -7.98 3.48 1.17
N PHE A 86 -8.40 3.06 -0.01
CA PHE A 86 -9.21 1.87 -0.21
C PHE A 86 -8.32 0.74 -0.70
N VAL A 87 -8.44 -0.42 -0.07
CA VAL A 87 -7.72 -1.64 -0.42
C VAL A 87 -8.76 -2.71 -0.68
N ARG A 88 -8.89 -3.13 -1.95
CA ARG A 88 -9.80 -4.21 -2.36
C ARG A 88 -9.02 -5.39 -2.88
N SER A 89 -9.34 -6.57 -2.37
CA SER A 89 -8.72 -7.85 -2.69
C SER A 89 -9.67 -8.72 -3.48
N TYR A 90 -9.21 -9.22 -4.62
CA TYR A 90 -9.97 -10.08 -5.53
C TYR A 90 -9.50 -11.52 -5.42
N TYR A 91 -10.37 -12.37 -4.87
CA TYR A 91 -10.19 -13.82 -4.77
C TYR A 91 -10.95 -14.52 -5.89
N ASN A 92 -10.63 -15.79 -6.15
CA ASN A 92 -11.43 -16.65 -7.04
C ASN A 92 -12.90 -16.79 -6.60
N LYS A 93 -13.18 -16.55 -5.30
CA LYS A 93 -14.51 -16.74 -4.68
C LYS A 93 -15.28 -15.42 -4.46
N GLY A 94 -14.70 -14.26 -4.80
CA GLY A 94 -15.34 -12.95 -4.59
C GLY A 94 -14.34 -11.83 -4.25
N GLU A 95 -14.87 -10.66 -3.95
CA GLU A 95 -14.09 -9.48 -3.54
C GLU A 95 -14.29 -9.15 -2.06
N MET A 96 -13.25 -8.65 -1.42
CA MET A 96 -13.31 -8.06 -0.08
C MET A 96 -12.59 -6.72 -0.08
N GLY A 97 -13.13 -5.73 0.62
CA GLY A 97 -12.53 -4.39 0.66
C GLY A 97 -12.52 -3.79 2.04
N LYS A 98 -11.44 -3.07 2.36
CA LYS A 98 -11.34 -2.19 3.52
C LYS A 98 -10.99 -0.76 3.11
N GLN A 99 -11.39 0.17 3.96
CA GLN A 99 -11.10 1.59 3.83
C GLN A 99 -10.35 2.05 5.07
N TYR A 100 -9.33 2.89 4.87
CA TYR A 100 -8.52 3.44 5.94
C TYR A 100 -8.40 4.95 5.83
N THR A 101 -8.32 5.61 6.98
CA THR A 101 -7.86 7.01 7.04
C THR A 101 -6.36 7.04 6.75
N ALA A 102 -5.95 7.75 5.70
CA ALA A 102 -4.58 7.72 5.21
C ALA A 102 -4.15 9.03 4.54
N HIS A 103 -2.86 9.34 4.66
CA HIS A 103 -2.21 10.44 3.94
C HIS A 103 -1.17 9.89 2.99
N LYS A 104 -1.27 10.25 1.70
CA LYS A 104 -0.22 9.97 0.72
C LYS A 104 1.01 10.81 1.08
N LEU A 105 2.16 10.15 1.14
CA LEU A 105 3.43 10.81 1.36
C LEU A 105 4.05 11.21 0.02
N PRO A 106 4.69 12.39 -0.05
CA PRO A 106 5.54 12.70 -1.18
C PRO A 106 6.64 11.64 -1.29
N MET A 107 7.00 11.30 -2.52
CA MET A 107 8.14 10.43 -2.76
C MET A 107 9.41 11.21 -2.40
N ASP A 108 10.23 10.66 -1.51
CA ASP A 108 11.53 11.28 -1.20
C ASP A 108 12.44 11.17 -2.42
N ILE A 109 13.23 12.21 -2.69
CA ILE A 109 14.16 12.26 -3.84
C ILE A 109 15.09 11.03 -3.86
N LEU A 110 15.48 10.55 -2.68
CA LEU A 110 16.31 9.36 -2.52
C LEU A 110 15.58 8.08 -2.95
N ASP A 111 14.29 7.95 -2.64
CA ASP A 111 13.46 6.83 -3.07
C ASP A 111 13.33 6.83 -4.60
N THR A 112 13.13 8.00 -5.22
CA THR A 112 13.05 8.15 -6.69
C THR A 112 14.34 7.74 -7.40
N LEU A 113 15.49 8.14 -6.86
CA LEU A 113 16.81 7.78 -7.42
C LEU A 113 17.09 6.28 -7.27
N ALA A 114 16.73 5.69 -6.13
CA ALA A 114 16.90 4.26 -5.88
C ALA A 114 16.10 3.41 -6.88
N ILE A 115 14.84 3.79 -7.15
CA ILE A 115 13.99 3.14 -8.15
C ILE A 115 14.58 3.29 -9.55
N SER A 116 14.99 4.51 -9.92
CA SER A 116 15.55 4.79 -11.25
C SER A 116 16.79 3.95 -11.53
N LEU A 117 17.68 3.82 -10.53
CA LEU A 117 18.88 2.99 -10.63
C LEU A 117 18.52 1.51 -10.73
N ARG A 118 17.62 0.98 -9.89
CA ARG A 118 17.18 -0.42 -9.97
C ARG A 118 16.58 -0.77 -11.32
N ASN A 119 15.74 0.11 -11.86
CA ASN A 119 15.13 -0.08 -13.18
C ASN A 119 16.19 -0.05 -14.28
N PHE A 120 17.17 0.86 -14.22
CA PHE A 120 18.29 0.88 -15.17
C PHE A 120 19.04 -0.46 -15.20
N PHE A 121 19.35 -1.04 -14.04
CA PHE A 121 20.04 -2.33 -13.96
C PHE A 121 19.19 -3.55 -14.34
N LYS A 122 17.87 -3.44 -14.44
CA LYS A 122 17.02 -4.52 -14.98
C LYS A 122 17.11 -4.69 -16.50
N PHE A 123 17.69 -3.71 -17.23
CA PHE A 123 17.79 -3.72 -18.69
C PHE A 123 19.18 -4.12 -19.24
N PHE A 124 20.12 -4.53 -18.37
CA PHE A 124 21.45 -5.04 -18.73
C PHE A 124 21.63 -6.48 -18.25
#